data_AF-A0A1G8JG81-F1
#
_entry.id   AF-A0A1G8JG81-F1
#
_cell.length_a   1.000
_cell.length_b   1.000
_cell.length_c   1.000
_cell.angle_alpha   90.00
_cell.angle_beta   90.00
_cell.angle_gamma   90.00
#
_symmetry.space_group_name_H-M   'P 1'
#
loop_
_entity.id
_entity.type
_entity.pdbx_description
1 polymer ?
#
loop_
_entity_poly.entity_id
_entity_poly.type
_entity_poly.pdbx_seq_one_letter_code
_entity_poly.pdbx_strand_id
1 'polypeptide(L)' 'MSNSESMSDKLKGAVNKGKGEMKDQVGNATGDHKKQAEGKMDKAKGDLQDKIGDLKKDNK' A
#
# COMPACT_ATOMS: atom_id res chain seq x y z
N MET A 1 -9.48 36.07 -18.05
CA MET A 1 -8.84 34.84 -18.56
C MET A 1 -8.95 33.79 -17.45
N SER A 2 -10.00 32.95 -17.46
CA SER A 2 -10.27 31.95 -16.41
C SER A 2 -10.53 30.56 -16.99
N ASN A 3 -10.16 30.34 -18.26
CA ASN A 3 -10.47 29.10 -18.98
C ASN A 3 -9.34 28.05 -18.90
N SER A 4 -8.12 28.43 -18.47
CA SER A 4 -6.98 27.50 -18.38
C SER A 4 -6.94 26.72 -17.06
N GLU A 5 -7.45 27.28 -15.96
CA GLU A 5 -7.50 26.58 -14.66
C GLU A 5 -8.54 25.47 -14.69
N SER A 6 -9.76 25.71 -15.19
CA SER A 6 -10.81 24.68 -15.23
C SER A 6 -10.49 23.52 -16.20
N MET A 7 -9.86 23.81 -17.35
CA MET A 7 -9.38 22.76 -18.26
C MET A 7 -8.17 22.01 -17.69
N SER A 8 -7.23 22.72 -17.04
CA SER A 8 -6.08 22.06 -16.38
C SER A 8 -6.52 21.17 -15.22
N ASP A 9 -7.53 21.58 -14.44
CA ASP A 9 -8.04 20.78 -13.32
C ASP A 9 -8.78 19.54 -13.81
N LYS A 10 -9.60 19.68 -14.86
CA LYS A 10 -10.24 18.52 -15.52
C LYS A 10 -9.21 17.57 -16.13
N LEU A 11 -8.17 18.09 -16.77
CA LEU A 11 -7.11 17.28 -17.36
C LEU A 11 -6.28 16.58 -16.28
N LYS A 12 -5.92 17.28 -15.20
CA LYS A 12 -5.25 16.69 -14.03
C LYS A 12 -6.11 15.62 -13.36
N GLY A 13 -7.41 15.85 -13.24
CA GLY A 13 -8.38 14.88 -12.72
C GLY A 13 -8.46 13.63 -13.60
N ALA A 14 -8.52 13.79 -14.91
CA ALA A 14 -8.54 12.68 -15.87
C ALA A 14 -7.22 11.88 -15.88
N VAL A 15 -6.07 12.57 -15.85
CA VAL A 15 -4.75 11.94 -15.76
C VAL A 15 -4.59 11.20 -14.43
N ASN A 16 -5.04 11.76 -13.31
CA ASN A 16 -4.99 11.08 -12.01
C ASN A 16 -5.92 9.86 -11.97
N LYS A 17 -7.12 9.93 -12.58
CA LYS A 17 -8.00 8.77 -12.70
C LYS A 17 -7.39 7.67 -13.55
N GLY A 18 -6.89 7.99 -14.75
CA GLY A 18 -6.25 7.01 -15.62
C GLY A 18 -4.97 6.40 -15.01
N LYS A 19 -4.15 7.22 -14.34
CA LYS A 19 -2.96 6.74 -13.62
C LYS A 19 -3.34 5.92 -12.38
N GLY A 20 -4.44 6.28 -11.71
CA GLY A 20 -5.03 5.51 -10.61
C GLY A 20 -5.48 4.13 -11.07
N GLU A 21 -6.37 4.05 -12.06
CA GLU A 21 -6.86 2.78 -12.61
C GLU A 21 -5.75 1.91 -13.18
N MET A 22 -4.75 2.51 -13.84
CA MET A 22 -3.60 1.78 -14.36
C MET A 22 -2.69 1.26 -13.24
N LYS A 23 -2.51 2.03 -12.15
CA LYS A 23 -1.74 1.61 -10.98
C LYS A 23 -2.51 0.62 -10.09
N ASP A 24 -3.84 0.64 -10.15
CA ASP A 24 -4.72 -0.31 -9.48
C ASP A 24 -4.76 -1.64 -10.23
N GLN A 25 -4.86 -1.60 -11.58
CA GLN A 25 -4.74 -2.79 -12.42
C GLN A 25 -3.33 -3.37 -12.36
N VAL A 26 -2.28 -2.57 -12.49
CA VAL A 26 -0.90 -3.05 -12.34
C VAL A 26 -0.62 -3.43 -10.90
N GLY A 27 -1.17 -2.75 -9.89
CA GLY A 27 -0.99 -3.13 -8.48
C GLY A 27 -1.64 -4.47 -8.13
N ASN A 28 -2.88 -4.70 -8.62
CA ASN A 28 -3.58 -5.96 -8.46
C ASN A 28 -3.00 -7.08 -9.36
N ALA A 29 -2.56 -6.75 -10.59
CA ALA A 29 -2.03 -7.72 -11.56
C ALA A 29 -0.53 -8.01 -11.39
N THR A 30 0.29 -7.05 -10.94
CA THR A 30 1.66 -7.29 -10.44
C THR A 30 1.63 -8.23 -9.25
N GLY A 31 0.44 -8.45 -8.64
CA GLY A 31 0.07 -9.78 -8.18
C GLY A 31 1.18 -10.38 -7.35
N ASP A 32 1.70 -9.57 -6.43
CA ASP A 32 2.90 -9.88 -5.69
C ASP A 32 2.43 -10.79 -4.55
N HIS A 33 1.81 -11.91 -4.91
CA HIS A 33 1.46 -13.03 -4.03
C HIS A 33 2.66 -13.38 -3.17
N LYS A 34 3.86 -13.21 -3.71
CA LYS A 34 5.12 -13.29 -2.98
C LYS A 34 5.24 -12.22 -1.88
N LYS A 35 5.10 -10.92 -2.17
CA LYS A 35 5.06 -9.87 -1.12
C LYS A 35 3.88 -10.00 -0.15
N GLN A 36 2.71 -10.42 -0.60
CA GLN A 36 1.57 -10.66 0.29
C GLN A 36 1.81 -11.86 1.20
N ALA A 37 2.40 -12.94 0.68
CA ALA A 37 2.77 -14.12 1.47
C ALA A 37 3.92 -13.81 2.43
N GLU A 38 4.97 -13.14 1.95
CA GLU A 38 6.09 -12.67 2.78
C GLU A 38 5.58 -11.73 3.87
N GLY A 39 4.73 -10.75 3.56
CA GLY A 39 4.16 -9.84 4.56
C GLY A 39 3.27 -10.52 5.61
N LYS A 40 2.50 -11.55 5.22
CA LYS A 40 1.73 -12.38 6.19
C LYS A 40 2.65 -13.21 7.09
N MET A 41 3.70 -13.79 6.51
CA MET A 41 4.67 -14.61 7.24
C MET A 41 5.52 -13.75 8.18
N ASP A 42 5.88 -12.54 7.76
CA ASP A 42 6.64 -11.57 8.57
C ASP A 42 5.80 -11.05 9.73
N LYS A 43 4.51 -10.72 9.51
CA LYS A 43 3.58 -10.39 10.60
C LYS A 43 3.45 -11.51 11.62
N ALA A 44 3.28 -12.75 11.17
CA ALA A 44 3.18 -13.89 12.08
C ALA A 44 4.46 -14.10 12.90
N LYS A 45 5.64 -13.90 12.29
CA LYS A 45 6.92 -13.89 13.01
C LYS A 45 7.02 -12.75 14.01
N GLY A 46 6.61 -11.55 13.63
CA GLY A 46 6.59 -10.37 14.49
C GLY A 46 5.72 -10.58 15.72
N ASP A 47 4.47 -11.02 15.55
CA ASP A 47 3.54 -11.32 16.64
C ASP A 47 4.08 -12.37 17.62
N LEU A 48 4.74 -13.41 17.09
CA LEU A 48 5.41 -14.43 17.91
C LEU A 48 6.61 -13.85 18.67
N GLN A 49 7.42 -13.02 18.01
CA GLN A 49 8.55 -12.35 18.66
C GLN A 49 8.12 -11.34 19.71
N ASP A 50 7.08 -10.56 19.47
CA ASP A 50 6.51 -9.62 20.43
C ASP A 50 5.99 -10.36 21.66
N LYS A 51 5.20 -11.43 21.48
CA LYS A 51 4.73 -12.27 22.61
C LYS A 51 5.89 -12.88 23.40
N ILE A 52 6.91 -13.42 22.73
CA ILE A 52 8.09 -13.98 23.40
C ILE A 52 8.92 -12.87 24.07
N GLY A 53 8.95 -11.68 23.48
CA GLY A 53 9.61 -10.50 24.00
C GLY A 53 8.94 -9.97 25.27
N ASP A 54 7.61 -9.86 25.27
CA ASP A 54 6.82 -9.46 26.44
C ASP A 54 6.98 -10.46 27.59
N LEU A 55 6.89 -11.77 27.31
CA LEU A 55 7.13 -12.82 28.31
C LEU A 55 8.56 -12.81 28.88
N LYS A 56 9.55 -12.36 28.10
CA LYS A 56 10.93 -12.16 28.58
C LYS A 56 11.13 -10.84 29.30
N LYS A 57 10.33 -9.81 29.00
CA LYS A 57 10.37 -8.51 29.69
C LYS A 57 9.76 -8.59 31.10
N ASP A 58 8.78 -9.46 31.32
CA ASP A 58 8.16 -9.67 32.64
C ASP A 58 9.09 -10.35 33.66
N ASN A 59 10.30 -10.77 33.29
CA ASN A 59 11.26 -11.46 34.15
C ASN A 59 12.59 -10.68 34.35
N LYS A 60 12.61 -9.36 34.13
CA LYS A 60 13.76 -8.50 34.42
C LYS A 60 13.39 -7.31 35.28
#